data_AF-A0A6C0EXY8-F1
#
_entry.id   AF-A0A6C0EXY8-F1
#
_cell.length_a   1.000
_cell.length_b   1.000
_cell.length_c   1.000
_cell.angle_alpha   90.00
_cell.angle_beta   90.00
_cell.angle_gamma   90.00
#
_symmetry.space_group_name_H-M   'P 1'
#
loop_
_entity.id
_entity.type
_entity.pdbx_description
1 polymer ?
#
loop_
_entity_poly.entity_id
_entity_poly.type
_entity_poly.pdbx_seq_one_letter_code
_entity_poly.pdbx_strand_id
1 'polypeptide(L)'
;MASTQNKNTSSDYCLQQRDFRGIFTHTTYVNGQNGKAYVDALPELGYLPSYMSRESFSNNSVDIESALFGINSTNLVDPQAPVVPELKTLPECSFFDRIPLIMPTPLVIEKNQRPFPI
;
A
#
# COMPACT_ATOMS: atom_id res chain seq x y z
N MET A 1 16.21 46.91 -20.77
CA MET A 1 16.43 45.82 -19.80
C MET A 1 17.22 44.72 -20.48
N ALA A 2 18.55 44.78 -20.41
CA ALA A 2 19.41 43.77 -21.02
C ALA A 2 19.93 42.86 -19.91
N SER A 3 19.58 41.57 -19.97
CA SER A 3 20.12 40.58 -19.06
C SER A 3 21.55 40.26 -19.47
N THR A 4 22.53 40.76 -18.71
CA THR A 4 23.97 40.57 -18.96
C THR A 4 24.52 39.28 -18.36
N GLN A 5 23.66 38.39 -17.83
CA GLN A 5 24.08 37.13 -17.22
C GLN A 5 23.93 35.96 -18.19
N ASN A 6 24.95 35.10 -18.26
CA ASN A 6 24.97 33.92 -19.14
C ASN A 6 23.85 32.91 -18.86
N LYS A 7 23.25 32.98 -17.65
CA LYS A 7 22.14 32.14 -17.18
C LYS A 7 20.91 32.12 -18.11
N ASN A 8 20.72 33.17 -18.92
CA ASN A 8 19.61 33.28 -19.88
C ASN A 8 20.01 32.90 -21.31
N THR A 9 21.23 32.37 -21.52
CA THR A 9 21.58 31.78 -22.81
C THR A 9 20.81 30.48 -23.02
N SER A 10 20.50 30.18 -24.28
CA SER A 10 19.76 28.96 -24.64
C SER A 10 20.46 27.70 -24.13
N SER A 11 21.80 27.67 -24.14
CA SER A 11 22.60 26.55 -23.64
C SER A 11 22.44 26.36 -22.13
N ASP A 12 22.61 27.42 -21.33
CA ASP A 12 22.50 27.34 -19.87
C ASP A 12 21.05 26.99 -19.44
N TYR A 13 20.05 27.53 -20.14
CA TYR A 13 18.66 27.18 -19.91
C TYR A 13 18.36 25.70 -20.22
N CYS A 14 18.92 25.16 -21.31
CA CYS A 14 18.77 23.72 -21.63
C CYS A 14 19.39 22.83 -20.55
N LEU A 15 20.56 23.21 -20.01
CA LEU A 15 21.20 22.48 -18.92
C LEU A 15 20.36 22.53 -17.65
N GLN A 16 19.86 23.71 -17.27
CA GLN A 16 18.96 23.87 -16.14
C GLN A 16 17.70 23.00 -16.28
N GLN A 17 17.06 23.01 -17.45
CA GLN A 17 15.86 22.22 -17.69
C GLN A 17 16.15 20.71 -17.63
N ARG A 18 17.33 20.28 -18.09
CA ARG A 18 17.80 18.90 -17.95
C ARG A 18 17.99 18.52 -16.49
N ASP A 19 18.59 19.39 -15.69
CA ASP A 19 18.83 19.14 -14.27
C ASP A 19 17.50 19.04 -13.51
N PHE A 20 16.55 19.96 -13.77
CA PHE A 20 15.19 19.86 -13.24
C PHE A 20 14.49 18.56 -13.63
N ARG A 21 14.64 18.13 -14.88
CA ARG A 21 14.10 16.84 -15.32
C ARG A 21 14.74 15.67 -14.59
N GLY A 22 16.05 15.71 -14.37
CA GLY A 22 16.78 14.68 -13.61
C GLY A 22 16.29 14.59 -12.17
N ILE A 23 16.19 15.73 -11.48
CA ILE A 23 15.67 15.82 -10.11
C ILE A 23 14.23 15.32 -10.06
N PHE A 24 13.37 15.79 -10.96
CA PHE A 24 11.97 15.36 -11.02
C PHE A 24 11.87 13.85 -11.23
N THR A 25 12.62 13.29 -12.18
CA THR A 25 12.60 11.85 -12.48
C THR A 25 13.04 11.03 -11.27
N HIS A 26 14.07 11.49 -10.54
CA HIS A 26 14.56 10.79 -9.35
C HIS A 26 13.58 10.90 -8.17
N THR A 27 13.01 12.07 -7.93
CA THR A 27 12.09 12.32 -6.81
C THR A 27 10.72 11.68 -7.00
N THR A 28 10.24 11.60 -8.24
CA THR A 28 8.96 10.95 -8.60
C THR A 28 9.11 9.47 -8.94
N TYR A 29 10.31 8.92 -8.82
CA TYR A 29 10.55 7.51 -9.12
C TYR A 29 9.73 6.62 -8.18
N VAL A 30 8.80 5.86 -8.77
CA VAL A 30 7.77 5.10 -8.04
C VAL A 30 8.36 4.07 -7.09
N ASN A 31 9.49 3.44 -7.45
CA ASN A 31 10.12 2.41 -6.60
C ASN A 31 11.35 2.95 -5.84
N GLY A 32 11.36 4.27 -5.57
CA GLY A 32 12.41 4.89 -4.76
C GLY A 32 12.31 4.51 -3.28
N GLN A 33 13.22 5.05 -2.46
CA GLN A 33 13.26 4.77 -1.02
C GLN A 33 11.95 5.09 -0.28
N ASN A 34 11.26 6.16 -0.69
CA ASN A 34 9.96 6.58 -0.15
C ASN A 34 8.79 6.15 -1.06
N GLY A 35 9.07 5.28 -2.02
CA GLY A 35 8.14 4.83 -3.04
C GLY A 35 7.44 3.52 -2.68
N LYS A 36 6.83 2.93 -3.70
CA LYS A 36 6.19 1.63 -3.69
C LYS A 36 7.22 0.50 -3.82
N ALA A 37 6.94 -0.66 -3.25
CA ALA A 37 7.75 -1.85 -3.46
C ALA A 37 7.65 -2.36 -4.92
N TYR A 38 8.71 -2.98 -5.42
CA TYR A 38 8.69 -3.65 -6.73
C TYR A 38 7.68 -4.79 -6.78
N VAL A 39 7.53 -5.50 -5.67
CA VAL A 39 6.56 -6.58 -5.49
C VAL A 39 5.73 -6.25 -4.25
N ASP A 40 4.44 -6.02 -4.45
CA ASP A 40 3.49 -5.88 -3.34
C ASP A 40 3.18 -7.27 -2.78
N ALA A 41 3.69 -7.57 -1.59
CA ALA A 41 3.41 -8.81 -0.89
C ALA A 41 3.31 -8.55 0.61
N LEU A 42 2.47 -9.33 1.29
CA LEU A 42 2.35 -9.31 2.74
C LEU A 42 3.33 -10.33 3.35
N PRO A 43 4.01 -10.00 4.46
CA PRO A 43 4.79 -10.97 5.21
C PRO A 43 3.89 -11.98 5.90
N GLU A 44 4.29 -13.25 5.92
CA GLU A 44 3.53 -14.30 6.61
C GLU A 44 3.53 -14.16 8.15
N LEU A 45 4.70 -13.94 8.78
CA LEU A 45 4.82 -14.00 10.25
C LEU A 45 5.92 -13.09 10.79
N GLY A 46 5.62 -12.39 11.90
CA GLY A 46 6.58 -11.70 12.76
C GLY A 46 7.10 -10.36 12.25
N TYR A 47 6.93 -10.07 10.95
CA TYR A 47 7.21 -8.77 10.36
C TYR A 47 5.89 -8.14 9.93
N LEU A 48 5.63 -6.89 10.31
CA LEU A 48 4.52 -6.10 9.78
C LEU A 48 5.16 -4.95 8.99
N PRO A 49 4.97 -4.85 7.66
CA PRO A 49 5.56 -3.77 6.90
C PRO A 49 4.84 -2.49 7.30
N SER A 50 5.57 -1.50 7.79
CA SER A 50 4.97 -0.26 8.26
C SER A 50 4.54 0.67 7.12
N TYR A 51 4.86 0.36 5.86
CA TYR A 51 4.62 1.26 4.73
C TYR A 51 4.29 0.49 3.45
N MET A 52 2.99 0.44 3.11
CA MET A 52 2.50 0.00 1.81
C MET A 52 1.65 1.10 1.18
N SER A 53 1.70 1.20 -0.14
CA SER A 53 0.89 2.19 -0.86
C SER A 53 -0.58 1.82 -0.83
N ARG A 54 -1.47 2.81 -0.73
CA ARG A 54 -2.92 2.65 -0.86
C ARG A 54 -3.30 1.93 -2.17
N GLU A 55 -2.57 2.19 -3.24
CA GLU A 55 -2.81 1.60 -4.57
C GLU A 55 -2.42 0.12 -4.66
N SER A 56 -1.68 -0.38 -3.67
CA SER A 56 -1.37 -1.82 -3.57
C SER A 56 -2.59 -2.62 -3.09
N PHE A 57 -3.52 -2.02 -2.34
CA PHE A 57 -4.69 -2.71 -1.77
C PHE A 57 -5.96 -2.64 -2.63
N SER A 58 -6.08 -1.64 -3.50
CA SER A 58 -7.26 -1.46 -4.36
C SER A 58 -6.93 -0.68 -5.63
N ASN A 59 -7.75 -0.82 -6.67
CA ASN A 59 -7.64 0.02 -7.87
C ASN A 59 -8.24 1.42 -7.68
N ASN A 60 -9.28 1.53 -6.86
CA ASN A 60 -10.03 2.76 -6.60
C ASN A 60 -9.84 3.25 -5.17
N SER A 61 -8.59 3.25 -4.69
CA SER A 61 -8.27 3.58 -3.29
C SER A 61 -8.75 4.97 -2.89
N VAL A 62 -8.59 5.96 -3.78
CA VAL A 62 -9.01 7.36 -3.59
C VAL A 62 -10.53 7.50 -3.51
N ASP A 63 -11.28 6.76 -4.31
CA ASP A 63 -12.76 6.82 -4.30
C ASP A 63 -13.32 6.21 -3.02
N ILE A 64 -12.77 5.06 -2.61
CA ILE A 64 -13.12 4.40 -1.34
C ILE A 64 -12.84 5.35 -0.18
N GLU A 65 -11.64 5.94 -0.13
CA GLU A 65 -11.25 6.88 0.91
C GLU A 65 -12.16 8.12 0.93
N SER A 66 -12.47 8.71 -0.22
CA SER A 66 -13.36 9.86 -0.33
C SER A 66 -14.76 9.55 0.19
N ALA A 67 -15.29 8.36 -0.13
CA ALA A 67 -16.56 7.89 0.39
C ALA A 67 -16.51 7.64 1.91
N LEU A 68 -15.43 7.06 2.42
CA LEU A 68 -15.23 6.83 3.86
C LEU A 68 -15.12 8.13 4.65
N PHE A 69 -14.50 9.17 4.07
CA PHE A 69 -14.48 10.52 4.66
C PHE A 69 -15.82 11.26 4.53
N GLY A 70 -16.80 10.71 3.80
CA GLY A 70 -18.11 11.33 3.59
C GLY A 70 -18.04 12.58 2.72
N ILE A 71 -17.01 12.72 1.90
CA ILE A 71 -16.87 13.84 0.96
C ILE A 71 -18.05 13.77 -0.02
N ASN A 72 -18.72 14.90 -0.24
CA ASN A 72 -19.90 15.01 -1.13
C ASN A 72 -21.18 14.29 -0.65
N SER A 73 -21.22 13.81 0.60
CA SER A 73 -22.40 13.13 1.18
C SER A 73 -23.66 14.02 1.32
N THR A 74 -23.49 15.35 1.40
CA THR A 74 -24.58 16.32 1.58
C THR A 74 -25.02 17.00 0.28
N ASN A 75 -24.48 16.59 -0.88
CA ASN A 75 -24.85 17.18 -2.15
C ASN A 75 -26.21 16.66 -2.61
N LEU A 76 -27.20 17.56 -2.59
CA LEU A 76 -28.59 17.27 -2.97
C LEU A 76 -28.88 17.51 -4.46
N VAL A 77 -27.96 18.18 -5.18
CA VAL A 77 -28.11 18.46 -6.61
C VAL A 77 -27.60 17.27 -7.41
N ASP A 78 -26.40 16.78 -7.07
CA ASP A 78 -25.78 15.61 -7.67
C ASP A 78 -25.41 14.61 -6.57
N PRO A 79 -26.36 13.72 -6.16
CA PRO A 79 -26.10 12.73 -5.14
C PRO A 79 -24.96 11.80 -5.56
N GLN A 80 -24.00 11.61 -4.66
CA GLN A 80 -22.88 10.70 -4.91
C GLN A 80 -23.38 9.26 -5.05
N ALA A 81 -22.98 8.60 -6.13
CA ALA A 81 -23.26 7.19 -6.32
C ALA A 81 -22.50 6.32 -5.28
N PRO A 82 -23.06 5.19 -4.85
CA PRO A 82 -22.36 4.30 -3.92
C PRO A 82 -21.08 3.77 -4.57
N VAL A 83 -19.95 3.97 -3.89
CA VAL A 83 -18.64 3.48 -4.35
C VAL A 83 -18.55 1.97 -4.10
N VAL A 84 -18.30 1.21 -5.15
CA VAL A 84 -18.02 -0.23 -5.06
C VAL A 84 -16.51 -0.43 -4.92
N PRO A 85 -16.01 -1.04 -3.83
CA PRO A 85 -14.57 -1.20 -3.63
C PRO A 85 -13.98 -2.28 -4.54
N GLU A 86 -12.93 -1.92 -5.29
CA GLU A 86 -12.17 -2.84 -6.14
C GLU A 86 -10.88 -3.27 -5.43
N LEU A 87 -11.01 -4.23 -4.51
CA LEU A 87 -9.91 -4.72 -3.67
C LEU A 87 -8.99 -5.69 -4.43
N LYS A 88 -7.69 -5.60 -4.16
CA LYS A 88 -6.66 -6.50 -4.67
C LYS A 88 -6.30 -7.53 -3.61
N THR A 89 -6.15 -8.79 -4.04
CA THR A 89 -5.60 -9.85 -3.20
C THR A 89 -4.07 -9.83 -3.30
N LEU A 90 -3.41 -9.61 -2.17
CA LEU A 90 -1.95 -9.57 -2.11
C LEU A 90 -1.38 -10.98 -1.82
N PRO A 91 -0.27 -11.36 -2.46
CA PRO A 91 0.42 -12.61 -2.13
C PRO A 91 1.12 -12.49 -0.78
N GLU A 92 1.29 -13.62 -0.11
CA GLU A 92 2.10 -13.74 1.10
C GLU A 92 3.54 -14.16 0.74
N CYS A 93 4.54 -13.59 1.42
CA CYS A 93 5.94 -13.90 1.23
C CYS A 93 6.59 -14.30 2.56
N SER A 94 7.21 -15.49 2.59
CA SER A 94 7.94 -16.01 3.73
C SER A 94 9.38 -15.52 3.71
N PHE A 95 9.79 -14.78 4.74
CA PHE A 95 11.21 -14.37 4.90
C PHE A 95 12.06 -15.40 5.64
N PHE A 96 11.42 -16.29 6.40
CA PHE A 96 12.09 -17.27 7.25
C PHE A 96 11.41 -18.63 7.13
N ASP A 97 12.22 -19.68 7.18
CA ASP A 97 11.71 -21.04 7.25
C ASP A 97 11.07 -21.29 8.62
N ARG A 98 9.88 -21.88 8.62
CA ARG A 98 9.12 -22.19 9.83
C ARG A 98 9.43 -23.61 10.29
N ILE A 99 9.62 -23.77 11.60
CA ILE A 99 9.63 -25.11 12.21
C ILE A 99 8.21 -25.68 12.04
N PRO A 100 8.06 -26.92 11.54
CA PRO A 100 6.74 -27.51 11.36
C PRO A 100 6.02 -27.61 12.71
N LEU A 101 4.73 -27.26 12.72
CA LEU A 101 3.89 -27.43 13.89
C LEU A 101 3.72 -28.92 14.17
N ILE A 102 4.33 -29.40 15.26
CA ILE A 102 4.09 -30.75 15.77
C ILE A 102 2.80 -30.70 16.61
N MET A 103 1.67 -30.97 15.97
CA MET A 103 0.40 -31.07 16.68
C MET A 103 0.37 -32.39 17.47
N PRO A 104 0.06 -32.38 18.78
CA PRO A 104 -0.16 -33.61 19.52
C PRO A 104 -1.39 -34.33 18.96
N THR A 105 -1.50 -35.63 19.23
CA THR A 105 -2.70 -36.40 18.89
C THR A 105 -3.96 -35.66 19.36
N PRO A 106 -5.04 -35.66 18.56
CA PRO A 106 -6.27 -34.95 18.92
C PRO A 106 -6.73 -35.37 20.32
N LEU A 107 -7.12 -34.39 21.13
CA LEU A 107 -7.56 -34.63 22.51
C LEU A 107 -8.80 -35.53 22.49
N VAL A 108 -8.61 -36.81 22.80
CA VAL A 108 -9.72 -37.75 22.97
C VAL A 108 -10.29 -37.53 24.36
N ILE A 109 -11.34 -36.72 24.47
CA ILE A 109 -12.09 -36.56 25.72
C ILE A 109 -12.95 -37.82 25.90
N GLU A 110 -12.66 -38.62 26.93
CA GLU A 110 -13.48 -39.78 27.25
C GLU A 110 -14.86 -39.34 27.74
N LYS A 111 -15.92 -39.89 27.13
CA LYS A 111 -17.30 -39.43 27.33
C LYS A 111 -17.90 -39.76 28.72
N ASN A 112 -17.24 -40.61 29.51
CA ASN A 112 -17.77 -41.17 30.76
C ASN A 112 -16.91 -40.85 32.01
N GLN A 113 -16.15 -39.75 32.03
CA GLN A 113 -15.30 -39.40 33.18
C GLN A 113 -16.06 -38.91 34.43
N ARG A 114 -17.39 -38.74 34.36
CA ARG A 114 -18.22 -38.43 35.53
C ARG A 114 -18.81 -39.71 36.13
N PRO A 115 -18.51 -40.04 37.39
CA PRO A 115 -19.23 -41.08 38.12
C PRO A 115 -20.72 -40.73 38.19
N PHE A 116 -21.59 -41.71 37.97
CA PHE A 116 -23.03 -41.53 38.17
C PHE A 116 -23.30 -41.13 39.63
N PRO A 117 -24.12 -40.10 39.89
CA PRO A 117 -24.54 -39.77 41.24
C PRO A 117 -25.36 -40.94 41.81
N ILE A 118 -24.98 -41.39 43.01
CA ILE A 118 -25.69 -42.38 43.84
C ILE A 118 -26.94 -41.72 44.43
#